data_AF-A0A940C8R8-F1
#
_entry.id   AF-A0A940C8R8-F1
#
_cell.length_a   1.000
_cell.length_b   1.000
_cell.length_c   1.000
_cell.angle_alpha   90.00
_cell.angle_beta   90.00
_cell.angle_gamma   90.00
#
_symmetry.space_group_name_H-M   'P 1'
#
loop_
_entity.id
_entity.type
_entity.pdbx_description
1 polymer ?
#
loop_
_entity_poly.entity_id
_entity_poly.type
_entity_poly.pdbx_seq_one_letter_code
_entity_poly.pdbx_strand_id
1 'polypeptide(L)'
;IFTQDVATWSAKGKQDLYGVDISYGPGDAYDDFLEGTEEYEKYVKNAMHPLPVLKGVENPVYHRTTPGVTLFRTQAVVTDKCDDEKQAIVIRWFNNLYEADVSQQTSSGPIGICITKLADGLYQETDQSDWSDEQKEKYSWGNRFANSLPRFYHDNVVLPYGKDEKDPDLQNEMKMELYGPYLNEFFPQVWATSEEDTTRSAEIRADLENYIKTKTAQWIAGQADVEAEWDAYCEQLNAYGLEELTEINRRALGEE
;
A
#
# COMPACT_ATOMS: atom_id res chain seq x y z
N ILE A 1 11.98 -21.96 0.90
CA ILE A 1 11.59 -20.74 1.67
C ILE A 1 12.62 -19.67 1.37
N PHE A 2 12.19 -18.50 0.90
CA PHE A 2 13.07 -17.33 0.80
C PHE A 2 13.45 -16.89 2.22
N THR A 3 14.74 -16.91 2.53
CA THR A 3 15.27 -16.74 3.90
C THR A 3 15.88 -15.36 4.16
N GLN A 4 15.71 -14.42 3.24
CA GLN A 4 16.31 -13.10 3.37
C GLN A 4 15.40 -12.16 4.17
N ASP A 5 15.94 -11.59 5.24
CA ASP A 5 15.29 -10.50 5.98
C ASP A 5 15.63 -9.12 5.36
N VAL A 6 14.91 -8.08 5.79
CA VAL A 6 15.06 -6.71 5.27
C VAL A 6 16.48 -6.18 5.49
N ALA A 7 17.10 -6.45 6.65
CA ALA A 7 18.44 -5.95 6.95
C ALA A 7 19.51 -6.56 6.02
N THR A 8 19.46 -7.88 5.83
CA THR A 8 20.31 -8.59 4.88
C THR A 8 20.03 -8.13 3.46
N TRP A 9 18.78 -7.79 3.17
CA TRP A 9 18.39 -7.28 1.86
C TRP A 9 18.95 -5.88 1.57
N SER A 10 18.76 -4.90 2.45
CA SER A 10 19.32 -3.56 2.28
C SER A 10 20.85 -3.58 2.26
N ALA A 11 21.50 -4.40 3.08
CA ALA A 11 22.96 -4.49 3.12
C ALA A 11 23.60 -4.98 1.81
N LYS A 12 22.92 -5.86 1.06
CA LYS A 12 23.36 -6.29 -0.28
C LYS A 12 23.06 -5.24 -1.35
N GLY A 13 21.95 -4.52 -1.23
CA GLY A 13 21.62 -3.39 -2.10
C GLY A 13 22.68 -2.29 -2.05
N LYS A 14 23.14 -1.94 -0.83
CA LYS A 14 24.26 -1.00 -0.59
C LYS A 14 25.59 -1.45 -1.22
N GLN A 15 25.74 -2.75 -1.49
CA GLN A 15 26.94 -3.32 -2.11
C GLN A 15 26.76 -3.52 -3.63
N ASP A 16 25.68 -3.01 -4.23
CA ASP A 16 25.37 -3.15 -5.66
C ASP A 16 25.33 -4.62 -6.12
N LEU A 17 24.84 -5.52 -5.25
CA LEU A 17 24.84 -6.97 -5.50
C LEU A 17 23.58 -7.47 -6.21
N TYR A 18 22.60 -6.60 -6.45
CA TYR A 18 21.35 -6.97 -7.12
C TYR A 18 21.41 -6.67 -8.60
N GLY A 19 21.08 -7.67 -9.42
CA GLY A 19 20.79 -7.45 -10.84
C GLY A 19 19.39 -6.86 -11.04
N VAL A 20 18.40 -7.34 -10.27
CA VAL A 20 17.02 -6.85 -10.22
C VAL A 20 16.54 -6.98 -8.78
N ASP A 21 15.76 -6.00 -8.34
CA ASP A 21 15.18 -5.93 -7.01
C ASP A 21 13.73 -5.41 -7.07
N ILE A 22 12.92 -5.79 -6.07
CA ILE A 22 11.58 -5.23 -5.85
C ILE A 22 11.60 -4.48 -4.51
N SER A 23 11.54 -3.16 -4.58
CA SER A 23 11.53 -2.22 -3.45
C SER A 23 10.44 -1.16 -3.60
N TYR A 24 10.15 -0.43 -2.53
CA TYR A 24 9.30 0.77 -2.63
C TYR A 24 10.00 1.89 -3.40
N GLY A 25 11.33 1.88 -3.41
CA GLY A 25 12.15 2.74 -4.22
C GLY A 25 13.62 2.56 -3.88
N PRO A 26 14.52 3.20 -4.63
CA PRO A 26 15.96 3.15 -4.37
C PRO A 26 16.35 3.61 -2.95
N GLY A 27 15.53 4.42 -2.28
CA GLY A 27 15.73 4.79 -0.86
C GLY A 27 15.75 3.62 0.14
N ASP A 28 15.19 2.46 -0.22
CA ASP A 28 15.25 1.27 0.63
C ASP A 28 16.62 0.57 0.59
N ALA A 29 17.41 0.86 -0.45
CA ALA A 29 18.75 0.32 -0.68
C ALA A 29 19.85 1.37 -0.46
N TYR A 30 19.55 2.66 -0.64
CA TYR A 30 20.51 3.77 -0.55
C TYR A 30 19.98 4.86 0.37
N ASP A 31 20.76 5.24 1.39
CA ASP A 31 20.30 6.17 2.43
C ASP A 31 20.10 7.62 1.88
N ASP A 32 20.87 8.03 0.86
CA ASP A 32 20.91 9.39 0.31
C ASP A 32 20.51 9.45 -1.19
N PHE A 33 19.39 8.81 -1.55
CA PHE A 33 18.84 8.91 -2.90
C PHE A 33 18.15 10.25 -3.14
N LEU A 34 18.94 11.31 -3.32
CA LEU A 34 18.48 12.69 -3.53
C LEU A 34 18.96 13.22 -4.89
N GLU A 35 18.15 14.05 -5.54
CA GLU A 35 18.53 14.65 -6.82
C GLU A 35 19.90 15.35 -6.73
N GLY A 36 20.81 15.02 -7.65
CA GLY A 36 22.19 15.52 -7.67
C GLY A 36 23.24 14.67 -6.93
N THR A 37 22.86 13.58 -6.26
CA THR A 37 23.83 12.60 -5.73
C THR A 37 24.29 11.61 -6.81
N GLU A 38 25.46 10.98 -6.62
CA GLU A 38 26.01 10.01 -7.57
C GLU A 38 25.08 8.80 -7.73
N GLU A 39 24.51 8.32 -6.61
CA GLU A 39 23.52 7.25 -6.57
C GLU A 39 22.25 7.62 -7.33
N TYR A 40 21.74 8.86 -7.15
CA TYR A 40 20.58 9.33 -7.89
C TYR A 40 20.83 9.32 -9.39
N GLU A 41 21.91 9.96 -9.85
CA GLU A 41 22.23 10.00 -11.28
C GLU A 41 22.47 8.60 -11.89
N LYS A 42 23.06 7.70 -11.11
CA LYS A 42 23.33 6.31 -11.53
C LYS A 42 22.04 5.50 -11.68
N TYR A 43 21.13 5.60 -10.69
CA TYR A 43 19.98 4.69 -10.63
C TYR A 43 18.65 5.31 -11.03
N VAL A 44 18.44 6.63 -11.00
CA VAL A 44 17.12 7.26 -11.26
C VAL A 44 16.47 6.83 -12.57
N LYS A 45 17.25 6.67 -13.64
CA LYS A 45 16.73 6.22 -14.95
C LYS A 45 16.27 4.77 -14.92
N ASN A 46 16.86 3.96 -14.05
CA ASN A 46 16.55 2.55 -13.86
C ASN A 46 15.68 2.29 -12.62
N ALA A 47 15.49 3.32 -11.79
CA ALA A 47 14.72 3.27 -10.57
C ALA A 47 13.27 3.11 -10.97
N MET A 48 12.69 1.99 -10.56
CA MET A 48 11.26 1.73 -10.72
C MET A 48 10.84 1.44 -12.17
N HIS A 49 11.63 0.65 -12.90
CA HIS A 49 11.11 -0.02 -14.09
C HIS A 49 10.02 -1.01 -13.70
N PRO A 50 8.80 -0.88 -14.27
CA PRO A 50 7.76 -1.87 -14.03
C PRO A 50 8.18 -3.22 -14.61
N LEU A 51 7.96 -4.30 -13.85
CA LEU A 51 8.28 -5.65 -14.29
C LEU A 51 7.40 -6.01 -15.51
N PRO A 52 7.99 -6.33 -16.67
CA PRO A 52 7.19 -6.67 -17.84
C PRO A 52 6.37 -7.95 -17.59
N VAL A 53 5.27 -8.07 -18.32
CA VAL A 53 4.48 -9.32 -18.37
C VAL A 53 5.40 -10.49 -18.70
N LEU A 54 5.28 -11.60 -17.95
CA LEU A 54 6.06 -12.82 -18.20
C LEU A 54 5.79 -13.34 -19.61
N LYS A 55 6.85 -13.74 -20.31
CA LYS A 55 6.73 -14.40 -21.62
C LYS A 55 5.95 -15.72 -21.45
N GLY A 56 4.98 -15.94 -22.33
CA GLY A 56 4.17 -17.18 -22.34
C GLY A 56 2.77 -17.05 -21.73
N VAL A 57 2.42 -15.90 -21.17
CA VAL A 57 1.03 -15.59 -20.78
C VAL A 57 0.40 -14.74 -21.88
N GLU A 58 -0.51 -15.32 -22.64
CA GLU A 58 -1.33 -14.58 -23.61
C GLU A 58 -2.41 -13.80 -22.85
N ASN A 59 -2.41 -12.46 -22.97
CA ASN A 59 -3.38 -11.55 -22.33
C ASN A 59 -3.49 -11.74 -20.80
N PRO A 60 -2.44 -11.41 -20.03
CA PRO A 60 -2.54 -11.47 -18.58
C PRO A 60 -3.68 -10.58 -18.08
N VAL A 61 -4.28 -10.99 -16.97
CA VAL A 61 -5.31 -10.21 -16.27
C VAL A 61 -4.79 -9.91 -14.88
N TYR A 62 -4.70 -8.63 -14.54
CA TYR A 62 -4.30 -8.14 -13.23
C TYR A 62 -5.48 -7.46 -12.56
N HIS A 63 -5.88 -7.89 -11.38
CA HIS A 63 -6.88 -7.16 -10.62
C HIS A 63 -6.28 -5.86 -10.08
N ARG A 64 -7.03 -4.76 -10.22
CA ARG A 64 -6.74 -3.54 -9.47
C ARG A 64 -6.76 -3.87 -7.97
N THR A 65 -5.75 -3.44 -7.24
CA THR A 65 -5.71 -3.59 -5.77
C THR A 65 -6.72 -2.66 -5.09
N THR A 66 -7.06 -1.55 -5.74
CA THR A 66 -7.92 -0.49 -5.20
C THR A 66 -8.57 0.31 -6.34
N PRO A 67 -9.74 0.93 -6.13
CA PRO A 67 -10.32 1.93 -7.05
C PRO A 67 -9.59 3.29 -7.07
N GLY A 68 -8.39 3.40 -6.48
CA GLY A 68 -7.61 4.64 -6.35
C GLY A 68 -7.55 5.17 -4.90
N VAL A 69 -8.30 4.56 -3.99
CA VAL A 69 -8.23 4.79 -2.54
C VAL A 69 -8.14 3.47 -1.78
N THR A 70 -7.17 3.33 -0.89
CA THR A 70 -7.10 2.15 0.00
C THR A 70 -8.06 2.35 1.15
N LEU A 71 -9.04 1.45 1.28
CA LEU A 71 -9.92 1.42 2.43
C LEU A 71 -9.22 0.72 3.61
N PHE A 72 -8.80 1.51 4.60
CA PHE A 72 -8.36 0.95 5.87
C PHE A 72 -9.57 0.70 6.76
N ARG A 73 -9.67 -0.53 7.26
CA ARG A 73 -10.70 -0.93 8.24
C ARG A 73 -10.14 -0.80 9.64
N THR A 74 -11.02 -0.59 10.63
CA THR A 74 -10.68 -0.61 12.06
C THR A 74 -9.52 0.32 12.45
N GLN A 75 -9.46 1.53 11.90
CA GLN A 75 -8.44 2.52 12.28
C GLN A 75 -8.63 3.08 13.70
N ALA A 76 -9.85 2.95 14.25
CA ALA A 76 -10.17 3.36 15.60
C ALA A 76 -11.24 2.44 16.21
N VAL A 77 -11.13 2.19 17.51
CA VAL A 77 -12.15 1.49 18.31
C VAL A 77 -12.39 2.25 19.60
N VAL A 78 -13.65 2.31 20.03
CA VAL A 78 -14.04 2.89 21.32
C VAL A 78 -14.36 1.74 22.26
N THR A 79 -13.65 1.67 23.38
CA THR A 79 -13.82 0.58 24.34
C THR A 79 -15.06 0.76 25.21
N ASP A 80 -15.59 -0.33 25.75
CA ASP A 80 -16.69 -0.35 26.74
C ASP A 80 -16.41 0.43 28.04
N LYS A 81 -15.15 0.79 28.30
CA LYS A 81 -14.74 1.65 29.42
C LYS A 81 -15.02 3.14 29.22
N CYS A 82 -15.34 3.57 28.00
CA CYS A 82 -15.72 4.95 27.74
C CYS A 82 -17.21 5.14 28.07
N ASP A 83 -17.53 6.01 29.03
CA ASP A 83 -18.90 6.46 29.23
C ASP A 83 -19.34 7.39 28.09
N ASP A 84 -20.65 7.62 27.97
CA ASP A 84 -21.27 8.37 26.86
C ASP A 84 -20.60 9.72 26.59
N GLU A 85 -20.20 10.43 27.66
CA GLU A 85 -19.50 11.71 27.53
C GLU A 85 -18.12 11.53 26.88
N LYS A 86 -17.31 10.56 27.34
CA LYS A 86 -16.02 10.25 26.71
C LYS A 86 -16.18 9.76 25.29
N GLN A 87 -17.19 8.93 25.02
CA GLN A 87 -17.49 8.47 23.65
C GLN A 87 -17.78 9.65 22.74
N ALA A 88 -18.62 10.60 23.15
CA ALA A 88 -18.92 11.80 22.38
C ALA A 88 -17.68 12.67 22.14
N ILE A 89 -16.79 12.78 23.13
CA ILE A 89 -15.51 13.50 22.98
C ILE A 89 -14.61 12.81 21.94
N VAL A 90 -14.45 11.50 22.03
CA VAL A 90 -13.63 10.72 21.09
C VAL A 90 -14.18 10.84 19.68
N ILE A 91 -15.50 10.70 19.50
CA ILE A 91 -16.16 10.84 18.18
C ILE A 91 -15.95 12.26 17.62
N ARG A 92 -16.10 13.31 18.45
CA ARG A 92 -15.85 14.70 18.01
C ARG A 92 -14.40 14.92 17.59
N TRP A 93 -13.45 14.32 18.31
CA TRP A 93 -12.04 14.38 17.95
C TRP A 93 -11.76 13.71 16.59
N PHE A 94 -12.31 12.52 16.36
CA PHE A 94 -12.21 11.86 15.06
C PHE A 94 -12.91 12.63 13.94
N ASN A 95 -14.08 13.22 14.22
CA ASN A 95 -14.78 14.06 13.25
C ASN A 95 -13.94 15.26 12.82
N ASN A 96 -13.22 15.89 13.76
CA ASN A 96 -12.31 17.00 13.45
C ASN A 96 -11.19 16.60 12.46
N LEU A 97 -10.80 15.33 12.41
CA LEU A 97 -9.81 14.88 11.43
C LEU A 97 -10.34 14.93 10.00
N TYR A 98 -11.66 14.91 9.78
CA TYR A 98 -12.27 15.04 8.46
C TYR A 98 -12.40 16.48 7.98
N GLU A 99 -12.05 17.48 8.79
CA GLU A 99 -11.92 18.85 8.31
C GLU A 99 -10.76 18.95 7.32
N ALA A 100 -10.97 19.60 6.17
CA ALA A 100 -10.02 19.58 5.05
C ALA A 100 -8.59 20.02 5.44
N ASP A 101 -8.47 21.09 6.23
CA ASP A 101 -7.19 21.62 6.70
C ASP A 101 -6.53 20.70 7.75
N VAL A 102 -7.33 20.02 8.58
CA VAL A 102 -6.82 19.10 9.60
C VAL A 102 -6.31 17.82 8.94
N SER A 103 -7.11 17.25 8.03
CA SER A 103 -6.71 16.14 7.17
C SER A 103 -5.42 16.43 6.44
N GLN A 104 -5.28 17.63 5.86
CA GLN A 104 -4.06 17.98 5.15
C GLN A 104 -2.85 18.01 6.08
N GLN A 105 -2.99 18.58 7.27
CA GLN A 105 -1.92 18.64 8.24
C GLN A 105 -1.46 17.27 8.73
N THR A 106 -2.39 16.32 8.90
CA THR A 106 -2.02 14.94 9.27
C THR A 106 -1.20 14.22 8.20
N SER A 107 -1.36 14.60 6.93
CA SER A 107 -0.68 13.97 5.79
C SER A 107 0.63 14.68 5.41
N SER A 108 0.59 16.01 5.32
CA SER A 108 1.70 16.83 4.81
C SER A 108 2.47 17.59 5.90
N GLY A 109 2.02 17.52 7.16
CA GLY A 109 2.60 18.26 8.28
C GLY A 109 1.92 19.62 8.52
N PRO A 110 2.29 20.32 9.61
CA PRO A 110 1.56 21.52 10.06
C PRO A 110 1.54 22.66 9.04
N ILE A 111 0.40 23.34 8.91
CA ILE A 111 0.27 24.56 8.10
C ILE A 111 1.11 25.68 8.73
N GLY A 112 1.83 26.43 7.90
CA GLY A 112 2.79 27.44 8.32
C GLY A 112 4.17 26.88 8.69
N ILE A 113 4.35 25.55 8.67
CA ILE A 113 5.64 24.90 8.91
C ILE A 113 6.06 24.06 7.71
N CYS A 114 5.27 23.04 7.32
CA CYS A 114 5.58 22.15 6.20
C CYS A 114 4.89 22.56 4.90
N ILE A 115 3.72 23.18 5.04
CA ILE A 115 2.88 23.62 3.92
C ILE A 115 2.27 25.00 4.22
N THR A 116 1.94 25.75 3.19
CA THR A 116 1.16 27.00 3.25
C THR A 116 -0.18 26.77 2.58
N LYS A 117 -1.26 27.30 3.16
CA LYS A 117 -2.59 27.29 2.54
C LYS A 117 -2.70 28.48 1.57
N LEU A 118 -2.95 28.19 0.30
CA LEU A 118 -3.13 29.19 -0.75
C LEU A 118 -4.62 29.54 -0.94
N ALA A 119 -5.49 28.53 -0.87
CA ALA A 119 -6.95 28.65 -0.91
C ALA A 119 -7.59 27.42 -0.25
N ASP A 120 -8.92 27.37 -0.18
CA ASP A 120 -9.61 26.16 0.28
C ASP A 120 -9.30 24.98 -0.65
N GLY A 121 -8.77 23.90 -0.06
CA GLY A 121 -8.32 22.73 -0.81
C GLY A 121 -7.00 22.90 -1.57
N LEU A 122 -6.34 24.06 -1.51
CA LEU A 122 -5.08 24.30 -2.24
C LEU A 122 -3.96 24.73 -1.30
N TYR A 123 -2.86 23.98 -1.33
CA TYR A 123 -1.69 24.16 -0.49
C TYR A 123 -0.42 24.11 -1.33
N GLN A 124 0.67 24.62 -0.77
CA GLN A 124 2.01 24.51 -1.35
C GLN A 124 3.02 24.15 -0.26
N GLU A 125 3.99 23.29 -0.57
CA GLU A 125 5.10 23.02 0.35
C GLU A 125 5.88 24.30 0.65
N THR A 126 6.39 24.41 1.88
CA THR A 126 7.30 25.50 2.25
C THR A 126 8.71 25.23 1.75
N ASP A 127 9.57 26.25 1.76
CA ASP A 127 11.01 26.02 1.63
C ASP A 127 11.53 25.22 2.83
N GLN A 128 12.19 24.10 2.56
CA GLN A 128 12.76 23.22 3.59
C GLN A 128 14.28 23.10 3.44
N SER A 129 14.90 23.89 2.55
CA SER A 129 16.35 23.82 2.26
C SER A 129 17.22 24.12 3.48
N ASP A 130 16.77 25.03 4.35
CA ASP A 130 17.48 25.43 5.58
C ASP A 130 17.06 24.64 6.83
N TRP A 131 16.26 23.57 6.70
CA TRP A 131 15.85 22.78 7.85
C TRP A 131 17.02 22.03 8.49
N SER A 132 17.10 22.09 9.82
CA SER A 132 18.00 21.22 10.59
C SER A 132 17.59 19.75 10.48
N ASP A 133 18.51 18.84 10.77
CA ASP A 133 18.22 17.39 10.78
C ASP A 133 17.13 17.05 11.82
N GLU A 134 17.07 17.77 12.94
CA GLU A 134 16.00 17.63 13.93
C GLU A 134 14.64 18.01 13.35
N GLN A 135 14.55 19.08 12.54
CA GLN A 135 13.31 19.48 11.88
C GLN A 135 12.89 18.47 10.82
N LYS A 136 13.84 18.01 10.00
CA LYS A 136 13.61 16.98 8.98
C LYS A 136 13.09 15.70 9.61
N GLU A 137 13.67 15.26 10.72
CA GLU A 137 13.21 14.08 11.46
C GLU A 137 11.84 14.31 12.09
N LYS A 138 11.66 15.41 12.83
CA LYS A 138 10.40 15.72 13.51
C LYS A 138 9.21 15.77 12.56
N TYR A 139 9.41 16.32 11.37
CA TYR A 139 8.37 16.44 10.34
C TYR A 139 8.53 15.43 9.21
N SER A 140 9.35 14.38 9.41
CA SER A 140 9.50 13.30 8.43
C SER A 140 8.17 12.59 8.23
N TRP A 141 8.00 11.95 7.08
CA TRP A 141 6.78 11.20 6.78
C TRP A 141 6.47 10.12 7.85
N GLY A 142 7.49 9.46 8.38
CA GLY A 142 7.35 8.43 9.42
C GLY A 142 6.84 8.95 10.77
N ASN A 143 7.05 10.25 11.06
CA ASN A 143 6.54 10.91 12.26
C ASN A 143 5.22 11.67 12.02
N ARG A 144 4.60 11.49 10.84
CA ARG A 144 3.25 11.98 10.52
C ARG A 144 2.21 10.88 10.71
N PHE A 145 0.94 11.25 10.58
CA PHE A 145 -0.19 10.32 10.70
C PHE A 145 -0.82 9.99 9.35
N ALA A 146 -0.05 10.10 8.26
CA ALA A 146 -0.55 10.01 6.90
C ALA A 146 -1.35 8.72 6.63
N ASN A 147 -1.01 7.58 7.24
CA ASN A 147 -1.77 6.33 7.03
C ASN A 147 -2.48 5.81 8.28
N SER A 148 -2.35 6.50 9.41
CA SER A 148 -2.78 6.00 10.72
C SER A 148 -4.08 6.60 11.21
N LEU A 149 -4.46 7.77 10.68
CA LEU A 149 -5.68 8.48 11.07
C LEU A 149 -6.65 8.60 9.89
N PRO A 150 -7.98 8.64 10.16
CA PRO A 150 -8.95 8.93 9.12
C PRO A 150 -8.72 10.34 8.56
N ARG A 151 -9.07 10.52 7.29
CA ARG A 151 -8.89 11.79 6.58
C ARG A 151 -9.97 11.98 5.51
N PHE A 152 -10.19 13.24 5.17
CA PHE A 152 -10.85 13.71 3.97
C PHE A 152 -9.88 13.59 2.78
N TYR A 153 -10.30 12.86 1.74
CA TYR A 153 -9.43 12.52 0.61
C TYR A 153 -9.70 13.34 -0.66
N HIS A 154 -10.83 14.04 -0.75
CA HIS A 154 -11.44 14.16 -2.07
C HIS A 154 -10.92 15.32 -2.93
N ASP A 155 -10.47 16.43 -2.33
CA ASP A 155 -10.23 17.66 -3.13
C ASP A 155 -8.93 18.42 -2.81
N ASN A 156 -8.11 17.95 -1.87
CA ASN A 156 -6.91 18.69 -1.50
C ASN A 156 -5.77 18.51 -2.52
N VAL A 157 -5.14 19.62 -2.87
CA VAL A 157 -3.95 19.68 -3.72
C VAL A 157 -2.81 20.29 -2.92
N VAL A 158 -1.66 19.62 -2.92
CA VAL A 158 -0.39 20.18 -2.47
C VAL A 158 0.50 20.37 -3.69
N LEU A 159 0.92 21.60 -3.92
CA LEU A 159 1.90 21.96 -4.94
C LEU A 159 3.32 21.88 -4.34
N PRO A 160 4.34 21.47 -5.11
CA PRO A 160 5.72 21.58 -4.67
C PRO A 160 6.12 23.02 -4.40
N TYR A 161 7.12 23.23 -3.54
CA TYR A 161 7.61 24.57 -3.22
C TYR A 161 8.01 25.34 -4.48
N GLY A 162 7.51 26.57 -4.61
CA GLY A 162 7.82 27.46 -5.73
C GLY A 162 7.22 27.04 -7.08
N LYS A 163 6.34 26.04 -7.14
CA LYS A 163 5.66 25.60 -8.37
C LYS A 163 4.16 25.92 -8.33
N ASP A 164 3.61 26.28 -9.48
CA ASP A 164 2.17 26.55 -9.68
C ASP A 164 1.37 25.31 -10.12
N GLU A 165 2.07 24.19 -10.35
CA GLU A 165 1.51 22.93 -10.80
C GLU A 165 2.10 21.74 -10.02
N LYS A 166 1.35 20.63 -9.96
CA LYS A 166 1.81 19.40 -9.31
C LYS A 166 2.96 18.80 -10.11
N ASP A 167 3.87 18.12 -9.41
CA ASP A 167 4.80 17.25 -10.10
C ASP A 167 4.05 16.09 -10.78
N PRO A 168 4.42 15.74 -12.02
CA PRO A 168 3.81 14.63 -12.74
C PRO A 168 4.04 13.33 -11.97
N ASP A 169 3.00 12.51 -11.82
CA ASP A 169 3.12 11.17 -11.23
C ASP A 169 3.60 10.18 -12.29
N LEU A 170 4.85 10.37 -12.71
CA LEU A 170 5.50 9.60 -13.77
C LEU A 170 5.43 8.09 -13.50
N GLN A 171 5.48 7.67 -12.23
CA GLN A 171 5.35 6.26 -11.88
C GLN A 171 3.97 5.72 -12.21
N ASN A 172 2.91 6.44 -11.83
CA ASN A 172 1.56 6.03 -12.14
C ASN A 172 1.30 6.06 -13.65
N GLU A 173 1.81 7.05 -14.37
CA GLU A 173 1.74 7.12 -15.84
C GLU A 173 2.40 5.90 -16.48
N MET A 174 3.65 5.57 -16.12
CA MET A 174 4.37 4.40 -16.63
C MET A 174 3.65 3.08 -16.30
N LYS A 175 3.12 2.95 -15.07
CA LYS A 175 2.35 1.76 -14.65
C LYS A 175 1.06 1.63 -15.46
N MET A 176 0.34 2.73 -15.68
CA MET A 176 -0.91 2.73 -16.44
C MET A 176 -0.68 2.47 -17.93
N GLU A 177 0.42 2.96 -18.52
CA GLU A 177 0.81 2.63 -19.89
C GLU A 177 1.11 1.13 -20.05
N LEU A 178 1.88 0.53 -19.14
CA LEU A 178 2.26 -0.87 -19.23
C LEU A 178 1.13 -1.84 -18.86
N TYR A 179 0.49 -1.60 -17.71
CA TYR A 179 -0.48 -2.55 -17.14
C TYR A 179 -1.92 -2.20 -17.48
N GLY A 180 -2.24 -0.96 -17.82
CA GLY A 180 -3.61 -0.48 -18.06
C GLY A 180 -4.45 -1.37 -18.98
N PRO A 181 -3.94 -1.83 -20.14
CA PRO A 181 -4.66 -2.74 -21.03
C PRO A 181 -5.00 -4.11 -20.44
N TYR A 182 -4.33 -4.49 -19.35
CA TYR A 182 -4.43 -5.78 -18.68
C TYR A 182 -5.10 -5.69 -17.29
N LEU A 183 -5.52 -4.48 -16.86
CA LEU A 183 -6.19 -4.28 -15.58
C LEU A 183 -7.66 -4.67 -15.64
N ASN A 184 -8.09 -5.50 -14.70
CA ASN A 184 -9.48 -5.80 -14.40
C ASN A 184 -9.95 -5.05 -13.15
N GLU A 185 -11.26 -5.04 -12.93
CA GLU A 185 -11.87 -4.42 -11.76
C GLU A 185 -11.33 -5.01 -10.44
N PHE A 186 -11.33 -4.16 -9.41
CA PHE A 186 -10.90 -4.56 -8.08
C PHE A 186 -11.91 -5.53 -7.46
N PHE A 187 -11.44 -6.48 -6.66
CA PHE A 187 -12.33 -7.28 -5.82
C PHE A 187 -12.72 -6.45 -4.58
N PRO A 188 -14.01 -6.20 -4.32
CA PRO A 188 -14.41 -5.41 -3.16
C PRO A 188 -13.93 -6.04 -1.86
N GLN A 189 -13.41 -5.20 -0.97
CA GLN A 189 -13.22 -5.63 0.41
C GLN A 189 -14.62 -5.85 1.00
N VAL A 190 -14.95 -7.07 1.42
CA VAL A 190 -16.26 -7.45 1.98
C VAL A 190 -16.19 -7.65 3.50
N TRP A 191 -17.28 -7.37 4.23
CA TRP A 191 -17.44 -7.80 5.61
C TRP A 191 -18.34 -9.02 5.63
N ALA A 192 -17.88 -10.09 6.28
CA ALA A 192 -18.72 -11.24 6.54
C ALA A 192 -20.01 -10.79 7.25
N THR A 193 -21.11 -11.43 6.89
CA THR A 193 -22.45 -11.04 7.36
C THR A 193 -22.74 -11.45 8.80
N SER A 194 -21.88 -12.32 9.37
CA SER A 194 -21.98 -12.85 10.73
C SER A 194 -20.60 -13.01 11.38
N GLU A 195 -20.57 -13.14 12.71
CA GLU A 195 -19.36 -13.46 13.47
C GLU A 195 -18.82 -14.87 13.13
N GLU A 196 -19.72 -15.81 12.84
CA GLU A 196 -19.40 -17.16 12.38
C GLU A 196 -18.66 -17.11 11.04
N ASP A 197 -19.23 -16.43 10.03
CA ASP A 197 -18.59 -16.25 8.72
C ASP A 197 -17.25 -15.49 8.85
N THR A 198 -17.17 -14.53 9.78
CA THR A 198 -15.93 -13.78 10.06
C THR A 198 -14.84 -14.72 10.58
N THR A 199 -15.16 -15.54 11.59
CA THR A 199 -14.21 -16.49 12.18
C THR A 199 -13.79 -17.54 11.16
N ARG A 200 -14.78 -18.13 10.48
CA ARG A 200 -14.56 -19.21 9.52
C ARG A 200 -13.75 -18.76 8.31
N SER A 201 -14.04 -17.57 7.76
CA SER A 201 -13.27 -17.02 6.65
C SER A 201 -11.81 -16.71 7.04
N ALA A 202 -11.54 -16.29 8.27
CA ALA A 202 -10.18 -16.05 8.75
C ALA A 202 -9.35 -17.35 8.86
N GLU A 203 -9.95 -18.43 9.36
CA GLU A 203 -9.32 -19.77 9.43
C GLU A 203 -8.99 -20.29 8.02
N ILE A 204 -9.97 -20.30 7.12
CA ILE A 204 -9.79 -20.77 5.74
C ILE A 204 -8.70 -19.96 5.04
N ARG A 205 -8.71 -18.62 5.15
CA ARG A 205 -7.70 -17.75 4.53
C ARG A 205 -6.29 -18.08 5.04
N ALA A 206 -6.11 -18.28 6.35
CA ALA A 206 -4.80 -18.60 6.91
C ALA A 206 -4.24 -19.92 6.36
N ASP A 207 -5.08 -20.96 6.25
CA ASP A 207 -4.67 -22.25 5.69
C ASP A 207 -4.36 -22.15 4.19
N LEU A 208 -5.23 -21.48 3.42
CA LEU A 208 -5.02 -21.24 1.99
C LEU A 208 -3.73 -20.45 1.74
N GLU A 209 -3.52 -19.32 2.41
CA GLU A 209 -2.34 -18.47 2.24
C GLU A 209 -1.04 -19.24 2.52
N ASN A 210 -1.01 -20.02 3.60
CA ASN A 210 0.14 -20.85 3.95
C ASN A 210 0.42 -21.92 2.89
N TYR A 211 -0.62 -22.61 2.42
CA TYR A 211 -0.48 -23.67 1.42
C TYR A 211 -0.04 -23.12 0.05
N ILE A 212 -0.72 -22.07 -0.43
CA ILE A 212 -0.38 -21.37 -1.68
C ILE A 212 1.07 -20.91 -1.64
N LYS A 213 1.46 -20.18 -0.59
CA LYS A 213 2.83 -19.66 -0.44
C LYS A 213 3.87 -20.77 -0.43
N THR A 214 3.57 -21.89 0.23
CA THR A 214 4.48 -23.05 0.29
C THR A 214 4.64 -23.70 -1.08
N LYS A 215 3.53 -23.99 -1.78
CA LYS A 215 3.56 -24.62 -3.11
C LYS A 215 4.21 -23.73 -4.16
N THR A 216 3.89 -22.44 -4.18
CA THR A 216 4.57 -21.46 -5.04
C THR A 216 6.08 -21.46 -4.81
N ALA A 217 6.54 -21.49 -3.55
CA ALA A 217 7.97 -21.54 -3.26
C ALA A 217 8.62 -22.85 -3.71
N GLN A 218 7.95 -23.99 -3.58
CA GLN A 218 8.44 -25.29 -4.04
C GLN A 218 8.57 -25.35 -5.57
N TRP A 219 7.57 -24.85 -6.29
CA TRP A 219 7.58 -24.81 -7.76
C TRP A 219 8.67 -23.87 -8.28
N ILE A 220 8.80 -22.66 -7.73
CA ILE A 220 9.85 -21.71 -8.12
C ILE A 220 11.24 -22.28 -7.84
N ALA A 221 11.42 -23.00 -6.72
CA ALA A 221 12.69 -23.62 -6.36
C ALA A 221 12.98 -24.93 -7.11
N GLY A 222 12.09 -25.39 -7.99
CA GLY A 222 12.21 -26.67 -8.70
C GLY A 222 12.17 -27.90 -7.78
N GLN A 223 11.61 -27.76 -6.57
CA GLN A 223 11.46 -28.83 -5.59
C GLN A 223 10.21 -29.68 -5.82
N ALA A 224 9.27 -29.16 -6.60
CA ALA A 224 8.05 -29.83 -7.03
C ALA A 224 7.75 -29.42 -8.48
N ASP A 225 6.96 -30.24 -9.18
CA ASP A 225 6.52 -29.98 -10.54
C ASP A 225 5.07 -29.45 -10.52
N VAL A 226 4.88 -28.23 -11.02
CA VAL A 226 3.56 -27.59 -11.07
C VAL A 226 2.60 -28.36 -11.98
N GLU A 227 3.08 -28.87 -13.11
CA GLU A 227 2.23 -29.56 -14.10
C GLU A 227 1.76 -30.91 -13.56
N ALA A 228 2.59 -31.60 -12.79
CA ALA A 228 2.26 -32.89 -12.21
C ALA A 228 1.34 -32.79 -10.97
N GLU A 229 1.35 -31.67 -10.26
CA GLU A 229 0.65 -31.50 -8.98
C GLU A 229 -0.58 -30.58 -9.06
N TRP A 230 -0.84 -29.95 -10.22
CA TRP A 230 -1.87 -28.91 -10.34
C TRP A 230 -3.27 -29.35 -9.89
N ASP A 231 -3.72 -30.53 -10.32
CA ASP A 231 -5.05 -31.03 -9.98
C ASP A 231 -5.17 -31.30 -8.47
N ALA A 232 -4.16 -31.96 -7.89
CA ALA A 232 -4.11 -32.24 -6.44
C ALA A 232 -4.01 -30.95 -5.62
N TYR A 233 -3.30 -29.93 -6.13
CA TYR A 233 -3.26 -28.60 -5.54
C TYR A 233 -4.66 -27.98 -5.49
N CYS A 234 -5.42 -28.01 -6.60
CA CYS A 234 -6.78 -27.48 -6.66
C CYS A 234 -7.73 -28.22 -5.71
N GLU A 235 -7.67 -29.56 -5.68
CA GLU A 235 -8.43 -30.37 -4.73
C GLU A 235 -8.12 -29.99 -3.27
N GLN A 236 -6.85 -29.76 -2.96
CA GLN A 236 -6.44 -29.37 -1.61
C GLN A 236 -6.91 -27.97 -1.23
N LEU A 237 -6.95 -27.01 -2.16
CA LEU A 237 -7.55 -25.69 -1.91
C LEU A 237 -9.04 -25.82 -1.56
N ASN A 238 -9.77 -26.67 -2.29
CA ASN A 238 -11.18 -26.94 -1.99
C ASN A 238 -11.34 -27.64 -0.64
N ALA A 239 -10.47 -28.59 -0.30
CA ALA A 239 -10.46 -29.24 1.02
C ALA A 239 -10.18 -28.27 2.18
N TYR A 240 -9.41 -27.20 1.94
CA TYR A 240 -9.23 -26.12 2.91
C TYR A 240 -10.44 -25.17 3.01
N GLY A 241 -11.41 -25.27 2.10
CA GLY A 241 -12.65 -24.49 2.14
C GLY A 241 -12.69 -23.34 1.11
N LEU A 242 -11.95 -23.41 0.00
CA LEU A 242 -12.01 -22.37 -1.04
C LEU A 242 -13.43 -22.11 -1.56
N GLU A 243 -14.23 -23.15 -1.78
CA GLU A 243 -15.63 -23.03 -2.21
C GLU A 243 -16.49 -22.35 -1.12
N GLU A 244 -16.30 -22.75 0.14
CA GLU A 244 -16.97 -22.15 1.29
C GLU A 244 -16.64 -20.65 1.44
N LEU A 245 -15.37 -20.28 1.32
CA LEU A 245 -14.93 -18.89 1.35
C LEU A 245 -15.51 -18.07 0.19
N THR A 246 -15.62 -18.68 -1.00
CA THR A 246 -16.24 -18.04 -2.16
C THR A 246 -17.71 -17.74 -1.88
N GLU A 247 -18.42 -18.67 -1.26
CA GLU A 247 -19.84 -18.53 -0.91
C GLU A 247 -20.07 -17.51 0.21
N ILE A 248 -19.20 -17.48 1.24
CA ILE A 248 -19.19 -16.41 2.25
C ILE A 248 -19.04 -15.03 1.59
N ASN A 249 -18.12 -14.91 0.62
CA ASN A 249 -17.91 -13.63 -0.07
C ASN A 249 -19.10 -13.22 -0.95
N ARG A 250 -19.76 -14.16 -1.65
CA ARG A 250 -20.97 -13.87 -2.44
C ARG A 250 -22.10 -13.33 -1.57
N ARG A 251 -22.39 -14.01 -0.45
CA ARG A 251 -23.38 -13.51 0.52
C ARG A 251 -23.04 -12.12 1.03
N ALA A 252 -21.77 -11.86 1.32
CA ALA A 252 -21.31 -10.55 1.77
C ALA A 252 -21.41 -9.45 0.70
N LEU A 253 -21.36 -9.82 -0.59
CA LEU A 253 -21.63 -8.92 -1.72
C LEU A 253 -23.12 -8.72 -1.99
N GLY A 254 -24.00 -9.50 -1.36
CA GLY A 254 -25.43 -9.51 -1.66
C GLY A 254 -25.76 -10.21 -2.98
N GLU A 255 -24.87 -11.09 -3.45
CA GLU A 255 -25.12 -11.96 -4.60
C GLU A 255 -25.84 -13.23 -4.10
N GLU A 256 -27.04 -13.50 -4.62
CA GLU A 256 -27.83 -14.73 -4.37
C GLU A 256 -27.40 -15.90 -5.27
#